data_AF-A0A973MVA3-F1
#
_entry.id   AF-A0A973MVA3-F1
#
_cell.length_a   1.000
_cell.length_b   1.000
_cell.length_c   1.000
_cell.angle_alpha   90.00
_cell.angle_beta   90.00
_cell.angle_gamma   90.00
#
_symmetry.space_group_name_H-M   'P 1'
#
loop_
_entity.id
_entity.type
_entity.pdbx_description
1 polymer ?
#
loop_
_entity_poly.entity_id
_entity_poly.type
_entity_poly.pdbx_seq_one_letter_code
_entity_poly.pdbx_strand_id
1 'polypeptide(L)'
;GTDPAKVEAKWYAMRKAVAKKPAGGKVGASELEDTFVPGGYYNGYWPYLAEAFAAYVNDKKSDPLVEAYQNFGAVDASGDNGYSVYASVQCRDSSWPRDWNQWRKDNWAVYDKAPFMVWNNAWYNAPCAFWPTDSLKPVHVANDKLPPVLLFQATNDAATPYEGGATVHRLLAGSSFVVEQGGGNHGITLAGNACLDKYLAAYLSDGTVPRSGGPIDAVCPKTPDPKPLSSKGALSAKAASASEGGAALHELIGFRG
;
A
#
# COMPACT_ATOMS: atom_id res chain seq x y z
N GLY A 1 -6.95 -8.18 -20.08
CA GLY A 1 -8.11 -9.09 -20.18
C GLY A 1 -9.29 -8.45 -19.49
N THR A 2 -10.52 -8.89 -19.74
CA THR A 2 -11.74 -8.25 -19.20
C THR A 2 -12.39 -9.02 -18.05
N ASP A 3 -11.88 -10.20 -17.72
CA ASP A 3 -12.41 -11.12 -16.72
C ASP A 3 -11.42 -11.22 -15.53
N PRO A 4 -11.73 -10.64 -14.36
CA PRO A 4 -10.82 -10.60 -13.21
C PRO A 4 -10.37 -11.99 -12.75
N ALA A 5 -11.27 -12.97 -12.68
CA ALA A 5 -10.96 -14.32 -12.22
C ALA A 5 -9.96 -15.01 -13.16
N LYS A 6 -10.09 -14.80 -14.48
CA LYS A 6 -9.11 -15.31 -15.45
C LYS A 6 -7.77 -14.61 -15.37
N VAL A 7 -7.75 -13.30 -15.06
CA VAL A 7 -6.50 -12.54 -14.87
C VAL A 7 -5.78 -13.05 -13.62
N GLU A 8 -6.49 -13.21 -12.51
CA GLU A 8 -5.96 -13.74 -11.26
C GLU A 8 -5.40 -15.16 -11.43
N ALA A 9 -6.15 -16.07 -12.07
CA ALA A 9 -5.67 -17.42 -12.35
C ALA A 9 -4.37 -17.43 -13.17
N LYS A 10 -4.24 -16.52 -14.15
CA LYS A 10 -3.01 -16.34 -14.94
C LYS A 10 -1.87 -15.78 -14.11
N TRP A 11 -2.14 -14.87 -13.18
CA TRP A 11 -1.14 -14.34 -12.27
C TRP A 11 -0.56 -15.44 -11.36
N TYR A 12 -1.41 -16.28 -10.75
CA TYR A 12 -0.93 -17.42 -9.97
C TYR A 12 -0.22 -18.49 -10.81
N ALA A 13 -0.61 -18.68 -12.07
CA ALA A 13 0.12 -19.54 -12.99
C ALA A 13 1.52 -18.99 -13.30
N MET A 14 1.64 -17.68 -13.53
CA MET A 14 2.91 -16.98 -13.68
C MET A 14 3.78 -17.15 -12.44
N ARG A 15 3.23 -16.90 -11.23
CA ARG A 15 3.93 -17.11 -9.95
C ARG A 15 4.51 -18.52 -9.82
N LYS A 16 3.71 -19.55 -10.12
CA LYS A 16 4.17 -20.95 -10.12
C LYS A 16 5.26 -21.22 -11.17
N ALA A 17 5.22 -20.55 -12.31
CA ALA A 17 6.23 -20.71 -13.36
C ALA A 17 7.56 -20.09 -12.94
N VAL A 18 7.56 -18.85 -12.43
CA VAL A 18 8.78 -18.16 -12.00
C VAL A 18 9.40 -18.79 -10.75
N ALA A 19 8.58 -19.44 -9.88
CA ALA A 19 9.08 -20.27 -8.78
C ALA A 19 9.97 -21.43 -9.26
N LYS A 20 9.68 -22.01 -10.44
CA LYS A 20 10.45 -23.12 -11.02
C LYS A 20 11.62 -22.63 -11.86
N LYS A 21 11.42 -21.54 -12.60
CA LYS A 21 12.41 -20.94 -13.48
C LYS A 21 12.30 -19.42 -13.39
N PRO A 22 13.14 -18.76 -12.59
CA PRO A 22 13.10 -17.32 -12.43
C PRO A 22 13.17 -16.58 -13.77
N ALA A 23 12.31 -15.57 -13.94
CA ALA A 23 12.29 -14.75 -15.15
C ALA A 23 13.60 -13.96 -15.24
N GLY A 24 14.28 -14.07 -16.39
CA GLY A 24 15.62 -13.51 -16.59
C GLY A 24 16.68 -14.00 -15.59
N GLY A 25 16.45 -15.12 -14.90
CA GLY A 25 17.31 -15.61 -13.82
C GLY A 25 17.30 -14.76 -12.55
N LYS A 26 16.39 -13.77 -12.45
CA LYS A 26 16.35 -12.80 -11.34
C LYS A 26 15.03 -12.79 -10.58
N VAL A 27 13.89 -12.85 -11.27
CA VAL A 27 12.58 -12.71 -10.64
C VAL A 27 11.99 -14.09 -10.37
N GLY A 28 12.06 -14.54 -9.11
CA GLY A 28 11.40 -15.73 -8.60
C GLY A 28 9.97 -15.42 -8.13
N ALA A 29 9.41 -16.29 -7.29
CA ALA A 29 8.05 -16.10 -6.76
C ALA A 29 7.96 -14.94 -5.75
N SER A 30 8.96 -14.80 -4.90
CA SER A 30 9.04 -13.73 -3.90
C SER A 30 9.26 -12.38 -4.58
N GLU A 31 10.25 -12.27 -5.48
CA GLU A 31 10.51 -11.02 -6.20
C GLU A 31 9.31 -10.60 -7.05
N LEU A 32 8.57 -11.57 -7.60
CA LEU A 32 7.33 -11.29 -8.32
C LEU A 32 6.27 -10.68 -7.37
N GLU A 33 6.11 -11.21 -6.17
CA GLU A 33 5.17 -10.64 -5.20
C GLU A 33 5.60 -9.24 -4.79
N ASP A 34 6.87 -9.05 -4.44
CA ASP A 34 7.44 -7.74 -4.10
C ASP A 34 7.24 -6.71 -5.22
N THR A 35 7.28 -7.15 -6.48
CA THR A 35 7.01 -6.29 -7.64
C THR A 35 5.55 -5.82 -7.70
N PHE A 36 4.58 -6.67 -7.34
CA PHE A 36 3.14 -6.38 -7.49
C PHE A 36 2.49 -5.78 -6.25
N VAL A 37 3.06 -6.00 -5.05
CA VAL A 37 2.57 -5.45 -3.78
C VAL A 37 2.39 -3.92 -3.80
N PRO A 38 3.32 -3.11 -4.38
CA PRO A 38 3.13 -1.65 -4.50
C PRO A 38 1.84 -1.25 -5.21
N GLY A 39 1.32 -2.07 -6.12
CA GLY A 39 0.05 -1.83 -6.78
C GLY A 39 -1.15 -1.85 -5.83
N GLY A 40 -1.04 -2.47 -4.66
CA GLY A 40 -2.04 -2.40 -3.60
C GLY A 40 -2.01 -1.10 -2.78
N TYR A 41 -0.93 -0.33 -2.88
CA TYR A 41 -0.75 0.96 -2.21
C TYR A 41 -1.07 2.14 -3.12
N TYR A 42 -0.73 2.05 -4.41
CA TYR A 42 -0.90 3.15 -5.35
C TYR A 42 -1.23 2.65 -6.75
N ASN A 43 -2.36 3.11 -7.28
CA ASN A 43 -2.83 2.70 -8.59
C ASN A 43 -1.97 3.21 -9.75
N GLY A 44 -1.14 4.25 -9.55
CA GLY A 44 -0.20 4.72 -10.58
C GLY A 44 0.81 3.68 -11.04
N TYR A 45 1.06 2.62 -10.27
CA TYR A 45 1.89 1.49 -10.69
C TYR A 45 1.17 0.54 -11.67
N TRP A 46 -0.17 0.53 -11.69
CA TRP A 46 -0.95 -0.46 -12.43
C TRP A 46 -0.63 -0.55 -13.92
N PRO A 47 -0.44 0.55 -14.68
CA PRO A 47 -0.13 0.46 -16.10
C PRO A 47 1.19 -0.27 -16.38
N TYR A 48 2.22 -0.06 -15.55
CA TYR A 48 3.53 -0.70 -15.67
C TYR A 48 3.47 -2.17 -15.26
N LEU A 49 2.81 -2.48 -14.14
CA LEU A 49 2.62 -3.86 -13.68
C LEU A 49 1.79 -4.67 -14.69
N ALA A 50 0.77 -4.06 -15.30
CA ALA A 50 -0.04 -4.67 -16.35
C ALA A 50 0.77 -4.96 -17.62
N GLU A 51 1.68 -4.07 -18.02
CA GLU A 51 2.59 -4.29 -19.15
C GLU A 51 3.53 -5.47 -18.89
N ALA A 52 4.21 -5.47 -17.74
CA ALA A 52 5.10 -6.56 -17.34
C ALA A 52 4.38 -7.91 -17.28
N PHE A 53 3.19 -7.93 -16.67
CA PHE A 53 2.31 -9.09 -16.61
C PHE A 53 1.93 -9.59 -18.01
N ALA A 54 1.46 -8.69 -18.89
CA ALA A 54 1.00 -9.04 -20.22
C ALA A 54 2.14 -9.58 -21.10
N ALA A 55 3.31 -8.94 -21.07
CA ALA A 55 4.49 -9.36 -21.82
C ALA A 55 4.95 -10.78 -21.42
N TYR A 56 4.97 -11.08 -20.11
CA TYR A 56 5.34 -12.41 -19.65
C TYR A 56 4.26 -13.45 -19.97
N VAL A 57 3.00 -13.17 -19.65
CA VAL A 57 1.93 -14.16 -19.77
C VAL A 57 1.61 -14.49 -21.22
N ASN A 58 1.54 -13.49 -22.10
CA ASN A 58 1.16 -13.66 -23.49
C ASN A 58 2.37 -14.03 -24.37
N ASP A 59 3.51 -13.36 -24.19
CA ASP A 59 4.64 -13.45 -25.12
C ASP A 59 5.88 -14.15 -24.54
N LYS A 60 5.84 -14.57 -23.26
CA LYS A 60 6.98 -15.18 -22.54
C LYS A 60 8.23 -14.29 -22.46
N LYS A 61 8.06 -12.97 -22.63
CA LYS A 61 9.13 -11.99 -22.49
C LYS A 61 9.40 -11.74 -21.01
N SER A 62 10.63 -11.99 -20.57
CA SER A 62 11.03 -11.80 -19.17
C SER A 62 11.52 -10.38 -18.87
N ASP A 63 12.09 -9.68 -19.86
CA ASP A 63 12.77 -8.39 -19.64
C ASP A 63 11.86 -7.34 -18.97
N PRO A 64 10.60 -7.13 -19.39
CA PRO A 64 9.72 -6.15 -18.73
C PRO A 64 9.42 -6.49 -17.27
N LEU A 65 9.37 -7.79 -16.93
CA LEU A 65 9.17 -8.22 -15.55
C LEU A 65 10.42 -8.02 -14.69
N VAL A 66 11.61 -8.27 -15.25
CA VAL A 66 12.88 -7.98 -14.57
C VAL A 66 13.05 -6.48 -14.33
N GLU A 67 12.67 -5.65 -15.31
CA GLU A 67 12.71 -4.21 -15.16
C GLU A 67 11.70 -3.71 -14.12
N ALA A 68 10.46 -4.21 -14.14
CA ALA A 68 9.47 -3.86 -13.11
C ALA A 68 9.97 -4.21 -11.70
N TYR A 69 10.62 -5.38 -11.53
CA TYR A 69 11.24 -5.74 -10.27
C TYR A 69 12.33 -4.75 -9.86
N GLN A 70 13.25 -4.40 -10.76
CA GLN A 70 14.32 -3.43 -10.47
C GLN A 70 13.77 -2.05 -10.04
N ASN A 71 12.66 -1.62 -10.63
CA ASN A 71 12.10 -0.30 -10.38
C ASN A 71 11.17 -0.24 -9.16
N PHE A 72 10.48 -1.34 -8.83
CA PHE A 72 9.39 -1.31 -7.84
C PHE A 72 9.54 -2.29 -6.68
N GLY A 73 10.24 -3.42 -6.88
CA GLY A 73 10.36 -4.47 -5.87
C GLY A 73 11.75 -4.59 -5.25
N ALA A 74 12.81 -4.25 -5.99
CA ALA A 74 14.18 -4.36 -5.52
C ALA A 74 14.52 -3.23 -4.54
N VAL A 75 15.17 -3.59 -3.43
CA VAL A 75 15.75 -2.61 -2.50
C VAL A 75 17.15 -2.25 -3.00
N ASP A 76 17.39 -0.96 -3.21
CA ASP A 76 18.71 -0.43 -3.55
C ASP A 76 19.46 0.07 -2.32
N ALA A 77 20.67 0.60 -2.52
CA ALA A 77 21.51 1.12 -1.43
C ALA A 77 20.87 2.27 -0.64
N SER A 78 19.88 2.98 -1.21
CA SER A 78 19.16 4.04 -0.50
C SER A 78 18.13 3.51 0.49
N GLY A 79 17.65 2.27 0.29
CA GLY A 79 16.72 1.57 1.18
C GLY A 79 17.37 0.64 2.21
N ASP A 80 18.72 0.56 2.25
CA ASP A 80 19.47 -0.48 2.96
C ASP A 80 19.11 -0.61 4.46
N ASN A 81 18.85 0.51 5.15
CA ASN A 81 18.45 0.47 6.56
C ASN A 81 16.93 0.52 6.81
N GLY A 82 16.10 0.63 5.76
CA GLY A 82 14.65 0.86 5.88
C GLY A 82 13.97 -0.25 6.68
N TYR A 83 14.22 -1.51 6.31
CA TYR A 83 13.69 -2.66 7.02
C TYR A 83 14.22 -2.78 8.46
N SER A 84 15.50 -2.45 8.68
CA SER A 84 16.10 -2.48 10.02
C SER A 84 15.39 -1.53 10.97
N VAL A 85 15.07 -0.32 10.50
CA VAL A 85 14.30 0.67 11.27
C VAL A 85 12.86 0.20 11.46
N TYR A 86 12.20 -0.26 10.38
CA TYR A 86 10.85 -0.81 10.43
C TYR A 86 10.72 -1.87 11.52
N ALA A 87 11.55 -2.93 11.47
CA ALA A 87 11.50 -4.02 12.44
C ALA A 87 11.75 -3.52 13.87
N SER A 88 12.69 -2.58 14.06
CA SER A 88 13.01 -2.04 15.39
C SER A 88 11.86 -1.28 16.06
N VAL A 89 11.02 -0.62 15.25
CA VAL A 89 9.84 0.13 15.71
C VAL A 89 8.66 -0.83 15.85
N GLN A 90 8.32 -1.55 14.80
CA GLN A 90 7.12 -2.40 14.73
C GLN A 90 7.11 -3.48 15.79
N CYS A 91 8.25 -4.12 16.06
CA CYS A 91 8.33 -5.17 17.08
C CYS A 91 8.19 -4.63 18.51
N ARG A 92 8.33 -3.31 18.72
CA ARG A 92 8.21 -2.68 20.02
C ARG A 92 6.89 -1.94 20.23
N ASP A 93 6.34 -1.30 19.21
CA ASP A 93 5.12 -0.47 19.37
C ASP A 93 3.83 -1.29 19.48
N SER A 94 3.86 -2.55 19.03
CA SER A 94 2.72 -3.47 19.10
C SER A 94 3.04 -4.73 19.89
N SER A 95 2.01 -5.31 20.50
CA SER A 95 2.12 -6.60 21.18
C SER A 95 2.00 -7.75 20.17
N TRP A 96 3.14 -8.36 19.84
CA TRP A 96 3.20 -9.51 18.93
C TRP A 96 3.11 -10.82 19.71
N PRO A 97 2.29 -11.80 19.27
CA PRO A 97 2.30 -13.14 19.85
C PRO A 97 3.69 -13.76 19.76
N ARG A 98 4.18 -14.35 20.86
CA ARG A 98 5.47 -15.07 20.90
C ARG A 98 5.32 -16.54 20.51
N ASP A 99 4.11 -17.09 20.52
CA ASP A 99 3.83 -18.47 20.12
C ASP A 99 3.67 -18.61 18.60
N TRP A 100 4.57 -19.36 17.97
CA TRP A 100 4.53 -19.61 16.53
C TRP A 100 3.30 -20.41 16.07
N ASN A 101 2.68 -21.21 16.95
CA ASN A 101 1.44 -21.90 16.60
C ASN A 101 0.28 -20.92 16.40
N GLN A 102 0.26 -19.83 17.16
CA GLN A 102 -0.70 -18.74 16.98
C GLN A 102 -0.48 -18.06 15.62
N TRP A 103 0.77 -17.72 15.27
CA TRP A 103 1.12 -17.19 13.96
C TRP A 103 0.67 -18.11 12.82
N ARG A 104 0.95 -19.41 12.91
CA ARG A 104 0.53 -20.37 11.89
C ARG A 104 -0.99 -20.40 11.73
N LYS A 105 -1.73 -20.45 12.83
CA LYS A 105 -3.19 -20.48 12.84
C LYS A 105 -3.78 -19.22 12.18
N ASP A 106 -3.32 -18.06 12.61
CA ASP A 106 -3.85 -16.78 12.13
C ASP A 106 -3.53 -16.56 10.65
N ASN A 107 -2.30 -16.86 10.23
CA ASN A 107 -1.91 -16.71 8.82
C ASN A 107 -2.67 -17.67 7.89
N TRP A 108 -2.97 -18.90 8.30
CA TRP A 108 -3.83 -19.78 7.50
C TRP A 108 -5.27 -19.25 7.41
N ALA A 109 -5.83 -18.74 8.50
CA ALA A 109 -7.18 -18.15 8.49
C ALA A 109 -7.27 -16.91 7.58
N VAL A 110 -6.19 -16.13 7.48
CA VAL A 110 -6.10 -14.98 6.55
C VAL A 110 -5.82 -15.45 5.11
N TYR A 111 -5.02 -16.50 4.91
CA TYR A 111 -4.72 -17.05 3.57
C TYR A 111 -5.96 -17.49 2.81
N ASP A 112 -6.99 -17.98 3.50
CA ASP A 112 -8.28 -18.35 2.89
C ASP A 112 -8.98 -17.17 2.19
N LYS A 113 -8.62 -15.93 2.54
CA LYS A 113 -9.23 -14.70 2.02
C LYS A 113 -8.25 -13.83 1.22
N ALA A 114 -6.99 -13.78 1.64
CA ALA A 114 -5.96 -12.92 1.07
C ALA A 114 -4.67 -13.70 0.71
N PRO A 115 -4.76 -14.71 -0.17
CA PRO A 115 -3.63 -15.58 -0.51
C PRO A 115 -2.48 -14.85 -1.21
N PHE A 116 -2.74 -13.67 -1.78
CA PHE A 116 -1.75 -12.82 -2.44
C PHE A 116 -0.70 -12.22 -1.49
N MET A 117 -1.12 -11.78 -0.28
CA MET A 117 -0.27 -10.93 0.57
C MET A 117 0.13 -11.58 1.89
N VAL A 118 -0.67 -12.49 2.42
CA VAL A 118 -0.55 -12.93 3.83
C VAL A 118 0.84 -13.48 4.17
N TRP A 119 1.45 -14.30 3.31
CA TRP A 119 2.73 -14.92 3.63
C TRP A 119 3.90 -13.94 3.53
N ASN A 120 3.84 -12.98 2.59
CA ASN A 120 4.83 -11.91 2.55
C ASN A 120 4.76 -11.06 3.81
N ASN A 121 3.54 -10.67 4.22
CA ASN A 121 3.36 -9.92 5.47
C ASN A 121 3.80 -10.72 6.71
N ALA A 122 3.51 -12.03 6.76
CA ALA A 122 3.89 -12.92 7.84
C ALA A 122 5.42 -12.98 8.00
N TRP A 123 6.15 -13.21 6.90
CA TRP A 123 7.61 -13.31 6.94
C TRP A 123 8.28 -11.97 7.18
N TYR A 124 7.72 -10.88 6.66
CA TYR A 124 8.19 -9.53 6.91
C TYR A 124 8.15 -9.16 8.40
N ASN A 125 7.14 -9.65 9.14
CA ASN A 125 6.97 -9.36 10.57
C ASN A 125 7.41 -10.48 11.50
N ALA A 126 7.77 -11.66 10.97
CA ALA A 126 8.15 -12.83 11.76
C ALA A 126 9.25 -12.57 12.82
N PRO A 127 10.26 -11.68 12.59
CA PRO A 127 11.24 -11.36 13.62
C PRO A 127 10.64 -10.82 14.91
N CYS A 128 9.45 -10.22 14.88
CA CYS A 128 8.81 -9.67 16.08
C CYS A 128 8.41 -10.75 17.09
N ALA A 129 8.14 -11.99 16.65
CA ALA A 129 7.92 -13.11 17.57
C ALA A 129 9.17 -13.42 18.41
N PHE A 130 10.36 -13.09 17.91
CA PHE A 130 11.65 -13.40 18.54
C PHE A 130 12.44 -12.15 18.94
N TRP A 131 11.83 -10.96 18.88
CA TRP A 131 12.49 -9.70 19.18
C TRP A 131 13.07 -9.71 20.61
N PRO A 132 14.35 -9.31 20.81
CA PRO A 132 15.07 -9.55 22.06
C PRO A 132 14.65 -8.63 23.22
N THR A 133 13.76 -7.67 22.96
CA THR A 133 13.22 -6.75 23.97
C THR A 133 11.71 -6.85 24.03
N ASP A 134 11.15 -6.40 25.15
CA ASP A 134 9.72 -6.36 25.37
C ASP A 134 9.04 -5.27 24.52
N SER A 135 7.79 -5.54 24.15
CA SER A 135 6.91 -4.54 23.55
C SER A 135 6.62 -3.42 24.56
N LEU A 136 6.53 -2.20 24.05
CA LEU A 136 6.05 -1.05 24.77
C LEU A 136 4.55 -1.14 25.03
N LYS A 137 4.10 -0.42 26.06
CA LYS A 137 2.68 -0.20 26.28
C LYS A 137 2.15 0.76 25.20
N PRO A 138 1.10 0.39 24.45
CA PRO A 138 0.50 1.29 23.47
C PRO A 138 0.06 2.62 24.11
N VAL A 139 0.30 3.72 23.40
CA VAL A 139 -0.12 5.06 23.85
C VAL A 139 -1.64 5.16 23.77
N HIS A 140 -2.27 5.64 24.85
CA HIS A 140 -3.70 5.94 24.83
C HIS A 140 -3.93 7.30 24.15
N VAL A 141 -4.41 7.25 22.90
CA VAL A 141 -4.64 8.46 22.08
C VAL A 141 -6.03 9.08 22.27
N ALA A 142 -6.97 8.38 22.90
CA ALA A 142 -8.33 8.89 23.04
C ALA A 142 -8.36 10.13 23.94
N ASN A 143 -8.93 11.22 23.44
CA ASN A 143 -9.03 12.48 24.17
C ASN A 143 -10.02 13.45 23.48
N ASP A 144 -10.42 14.49 24.21
CA ASP A 144 -11.34 15.57 23.81
C ASP A 144 -10.73 16.97 23.92
N LYS A 145 -9.40 17.04 24.10
CA LYS A 145 -8.67 18.29 24.39
C LYS A 145 -7.96 18.87 23.19
N LEU A 146 -7.87 18.12 22.10
CA LEU A 146 -7.24 18.58 20.89
C LEU A 146 -8.10 19.67 20.21
N PRO A 147 -7.48 20.64 19.54
CA PRO A 147 -8.19 21.41 18.51
C PRO A 147 -8.73 20.44 17.44
N PRO A 148 -9.68 20.87 16.58
CA PRO A 148 -10.17 20.03 15.50
C PRO A 148 -9.01 19.42 14.70
N VAL A 149 -8.91 18.10 14.69
CA VAL A 149 -7.93 17.36 13.87
C VAL A 149 -8.61 16.92 12.60
N LEU A 150 -8.03 17.23 11.44
CA LEU A 150 -8.54 16.77 10.16
C LEU A 150 -7.96 15.38 9.81
N LEU A 151 -8.84 14.41 9.59
CA LEU A 151 -8.51 13.03 9.24
C LEU A 151 -8.99 12.72 7.82
N PHE A 152 -8.16 12.03 7.05
CA PHE A 152 -8.45 11.59 5.69
C PHE A 152 -8.36 10.08 5.58
N GLN A 153 -9.30 9.45 4.87
CA GLN A 153 -9.31 8.01 4.67
C GLN A 153 -9.96 7.61 3.35
N ALA A 154 -9.33 6.72 2.59
CA ALA A 154 -9.95 6.07 1.43
C ALA A 154 -10.75 4.84 1.89
N THR A 155 -11.90 4.57 1.26
CA THR A 155 -12.76 3.45 1.68
C THR A 155 -12.16 2.07 1.37
N ASN A 156 -11.28 1.98 0.36
CA ASN A 156 -10.67 0.73 -0.09
C ASN A 156 -9.14 0.71 0.13
N ASP A 157 -8.60 1.55 1.04
CA ASP A 157 -7.19 1.52 1.41
C ASP A 157 -6.84 0.16 2.05
N ALA A 158 -5.94 -0.58 1.41
CA ALA A 158 -5.57 -1.92 1.84
C ALA A 158 -4.52 -1.93 2.98
N ALA A 159 -3.72 -0.88 3.10
CA ALA A 159 -2.62 -0.80 4.06
C ALA A 159 -3.11 -0.26 5.42
N THR A 160 -3.96 0.77 5.39
CA THR A 160 -4.69 1.26 6.56
C THR A 160 -6.19 1.23 6.30
N PRO A 161 -6.86 0.10 6.58
CA PRO A 161 -8.29 -0.08 6.29
C PRO A 161 -9.17 1.01 6.91
N TYR A 162 -10.27 1.31 6.22
CA TYR A 162 -11.22 2.38 6.56
C TYR A 162 -11.66 2.37 8.02
N GLU A 163 -11.88 1.18 8.58
CA GLU A 163 -12.31 0.98 9.96
C GLU A 163 -11.30 1.51 10.98
N GLY A 164 -10.00 1.50 10.62
CA GLY A 164 -8.94 2.12 11.41
C GLY A 164 -9.11 3.62 11.51
N GLY A 165 -9.28 4.30 10.37
CA GLY A 165 -9.54 5.74 10.31
C GLY A 165 -10.82 6.14 11.06
N ALA A 166 -11.91 5.39 10.88
CA ALA A 166 -13.16 5.61 11.61
C ALA A 166 -13.00 5.37 13.13
N THR A 167 -12.12 4.46 13.54
CA THR A 167 -11.80 4.24 14.95
C THR A 167 -11.00 5.40 15.54
N VAL A 168 -9.99 5.89 14.84
CA VAL A 168 -9.23 7.07 15.28
C VAL A 168 -10.14 8.30 15.39
N HIS A 169 -11.04 8.52 14.43
CA HIS A 169 -12.03 9.61 14.50
C HIS A 169 -12.89 9.54 15.78
N ARG A 170 -13.34 8.34 16.17
CA ARG A 170 -14.10 8.15 17.43
C ARG A 170 -13.27 8.36 18.68
N LEU A 171 -11.98 8.01 18.66
CA LEU A 171 -11.07 8.21 19.79
C LEU A 171 -10.70 9.69 19.98
N LEU A 172 -10.55 10.42 18.88
CA LEU A 172 -10.21 11.85 18.88
C LEU A 172 -11.49 12.69 18.81
N ALA A 173 -12.14 12.88 19.96
CA ALA A 173 -13.39 13.63 20.03
C ALA A 173 -13.19 15.05 19.48
N GLY A 174 -14.11 15.49 18.62
CA GLY A 174 -14.02 16.77 17.94
C GLY A 174 -13.14 16.79 16.69
N SER A 175 -12.48 15.69 16.32
CA SER A 175 -11.86 15.55 15.00
C SER A 175 -12.90 15.66 13.87
N SER A 176 -12.42 15.84 12.64
CA SER A 176 -13.23 15.93 11.42
C SER A 176 -12.77 14.85 10.45
N PHE A 177 -13.71 14.13 9.85
CA PHE A 177 -13.40 12.97 9.02
C PHE A 177 -13.82 13.16 7.55
N VAL A 178 -12.84 13.23 6.66
CA VAL A 178 -13.03 13.35 5.21
C VAL A 178 -12.71 12.04 4.53
N VAL A 179 -13.66 11.52 3.76
CA VAL A 179 -13.57 10.18 3.17
C VAL A 179 -13.50 10.25 1.64
N GLU A 180 -12.51 9.59 1.04
CA GLU A 180 -12.50 9.34 -0.40
C GLU A 180 -13.29 8.07 -0.72
N GLN A 181 -14.47 8.25 -1.31
CA GLN A 181 -15.39 7.16 -1.62
C GLN A 181 -14.92 6.36 -2.84
N GLY A 182 -14.72 5.06 -2.63
CA GLY A 182 -14.29 4.11 -3.65
C GLY A 182 -12.78 4.13 -3.94
N GLY A 183 -12.03 5.08 -3.36
CA GLY A 183 -10.59 5.19 -3.51
C GLY A 183 -9.86 4.10 -2.73
N GLY A 184 -8.73 3.64 -3.25
CA GLY A 184 -7.92 2.57 -2.64
C GLY A 184 -6.44 2.89 -2.50
N ASN A 185 -6.01 4.10 -2.85
CA ASN A 185 -4.63 4.51 -2.65
C ASN A 185 -4.37 4.74 -1.15
N HIS A 186 -3.18 4.34 -0.70
CA HIS A 186 -2.71 4.57 0.66
C HIS A 186 -2.03 5.94 0.76
N GLY A 187 -2.61 6.82 1.57
CA GLY A 187 -2.26 8.24 1.57
C GLY A 187 -2.91 8.96 0.37
N ILE A 188 -3.94 9.77 0.65
CA ILE A 188 -4.83 10.30 -0.40
C ILE A 188 -4.80 11.82 -0.55
N THR A 189 -4.04 12.52 0.28
CA THR A 189 -3.88 13.99 0.22
C THR A 189 -2.66 14.39 -0.59
N LEU A 190 -2.65 15.57 -1.21
CA LEU A 190 -1.56 16.03 -2.08
C LEU A 190 -1.30 15.08 -3.26
N ALA A 191 -2.34 14.34 -3.66
CA ALA A 191 -2.29 13.28 -4.66
C ALA A 191 -3.15 13.58 -5.90
N GLY A 192 -3.56 14.85 -6.08
CA GLY A 192 -4.30 15.31 -7.26
C GLY A 192 -5.82 15.25 -7.15
N ASN A 193 -6.38 14.86 -5.99
CA ASN A 193 -7.81 14.96 -5.74
C ASN A 193 -8.16 16.36 -5.21
N ALA A 194 -8.62 17.23 -6.11
CA ALA A 194 -8.97 18.62 -5.79
C ALA A 194 -10.02 18.77 -4.67
N CYS A 195 -10.89 17.77 -4.46
CA CYS A 195 -11.84 17.78 -3.35
C CYS A 195 -11.12 17.61 -2.00
N LEU A 196 -10.22 16.64 -1.90
CA LEU A 196 -9.43 16.40 -0.68
C LEU A 196 -8.48 17.57 -0.41
N ASP A 197 -7.79 18.04 -1.46
CA ASP A 197 -6.81 19.12 -1.37
C ASP A 197 -7.47 20.43 -0.92
N LYS A 198 -8.73 20.69 -1.30
CA LYS A 198 -9.50 21.83 -0.81
C LYS A 198 -9.66 21.80 0.72
N TYR A 199 -10.01 20.65 1.29
CA TYR A 199 -10.15 20.53 2.75
C TYR A 199 -8.81 20.63 3.46
N LEU A 200 -7.77 20.01 2.89
CA LEU A 200 -6.42 20.09 3.45
C LEU A 200 -5.90 21.53 3.45
N ALA A 201 -6.05 22.25 2.34
CA ALA A 201 -5.59 23.64 2.21
C ALA A 201 -6.29 24.57 3.20
N ALA A 202 -7.61 24.43 3.39
CA ALA A 202 -8.35 25.20 4.39
C ALA A 202 -7.82 24.93 5.81
N TYR A 203 -7.65 23.65 6.17
CA TYR A 203 -7.15 23.27 7.49
C TYR A 203 -5.72 23.78 7.76
N LEU A 204 -4.81 23.65 6.79
CA LEU A 204 -3.43 24.14 6.94
C LEU A 204 -3.35 25.67 6.96
N SER A 205 -4.31 26.36 6.31
CA SER A 205 -4.33 27.82 6.25
C SER A 205 -4.86 28.45 7.54
N ASP A 206 -5.98 27.96 8.06
CA ASP A 206 -6.68 28.61 9.18
C ASP A 206 -7.34 27.64 10.18
N GLY A 207 -7.12 26.33 10.04
CA GLY A 207 -7.71 25.31 10.91
C GLY A 207 -9.16 24.98 10.59
N THR A 208 -9.73 25.49 9.50
CA THR A 208 -11.11 25.17 9.09
C THR A 208 -11.25 23.68 8.74
N VAL A 209 -12.29 23.04 9.29
CA VAL A 209 -12.64 21.65 9.01
C VAL A 209 -14.13 21.53 8.61
N PRO A 210 -14.51 20.58 7.75
CA PRO A 210 -15.92 20.31 7.46
C PRO A 210 -16.64 19.77 8.71
N ARG A 211 -17.96 19.96 8.76
CA ARG A 211 -18.84 19.42 9.81
C ARG A 211 -20.16 18.99 9.20
N SER A 212 -20.54 17.73 9.39
CA SER A 212 -21.85 17.23 8.93
C SER A 212 -22.78 16.85 10.09
N GLY A 213 -22.24 16.60 11.28
CA GLY A 213 -22.97 16.02 12.42
C GLY A 213 -23.20 14.51 12.31
N GLY A 214 -22.73 13.88 11.22
CA GLY A 214 -22.71 12.43 11.04
C GLY A 214 -21.34 11.80 11.33
N PRO A 215 -21.19 10.49 11.06
CA PRO A 215 -19.91 9.78 11.25
C PRO A 215 -18.83 10.15 10.21
N ILE A 216 -19.20 10.89 9.17
CA ILE A 216 -18.33 11.37 8.09
C ILE A 216 -18.69 12.83 7.84
N ASP A 217 -17.72 13.73 7.93
CA ASP A 217 -17.94 15.19 7.81
C ASP A 217 -17.93 15.67 6.36
N ALA A 218 -17.19 15.00 5.48
CA ALA A 218 -17.24 15.23 4.05
C ALA A 218 -16.88 13.97 3.25
N VAL A 219 -17.43 13.88 2.04
CA VAL A 219 -17.14 12.80 1.11
C VAL A 219 -16.62 13.39 -0.19
N CYS A 220 -15.48 12.88 -0.64
CA CYS A 220 -14.88 13.19 -1.93
C CYS A 220 -14.95 11.96 -2.84
N PRO A 221 -15.30 12.10 -4.13
CA PRO A 221 -15.20 10.99 -5.06
C PRO A 221 -13.73 10.67 -5.35
N LYS A 222 -13.41 9.38 -5.57
CA LYS A 222 -12.09 8.99 -6.07
C LYS A 222 -11.80 9.59 -7.45
N THR A 223 -10.52 9.76 -7.76
CA THR A 223 -10.08 10.08 -9.12
C THR A 223 -10.24 8.87 -10.06
N PRO A 224 -10.35 9.09 -11.39
CA PRO A 224 -10.38 8.00 -12.36
C PRO A 224 -9.13 7.11 -12.27
N ASP A 225 -9.30 5.81 -12.50
CA ASP A 225 -8.16 4.89 -12.55
C ASP A 225 -7.26 5.20 -13.75
N PRO A 226 -5.96 4.92 -13.65
CA PRO A 226 -5.02 5.24 -14.72
C PRO A 226 -5.29 4.44 -15.99
N LYS A 227 -4.91 5.02 -17.12
CA LYS A 227 -5.04 4.38 -18.42
C LYS A 227 -3.85 3.46 -18.70
N PRO A 228 -4.02 2.37 -19.47
CA PRO A 228 -2.91 1.55 -19.94
C PRO A 228 -1.88 2.37 -20.73
N LEU A 229 -0.61 1.96 -20.66
CA LEU A 229 0.47 2.59 -21.42
C LEU A 229 0.23 2.44 -22.92
N SER A 230 0.46 3.53 -23.68
CA SER A 230 0.49 3.46 -25.14
C SER A 230 1.79 2.81 -25.61
N SER A 231 1.76 2.08 -26.72
CA SER A 231 2.88 1.28 -27.24
C SER A 231 4.19 2.05 -27.57
N LYS A 232 4.22 3.37 -27.39
CA LYS A 232 5.42 4.23 -27.57
C LYS A 232 6.03 4.75 -26.26
N GLY A 233 5.42 4.46 -25.10
CA GLY A 233 5.87 4.92 -23.78
C GLY A 233 6.61 3.86 -22.97
N ALA A 234 7.17 2.85 -23.63
CA ALA A 234 7.86 1.76 -22.95
C ALA A 234 9.04 2.29 -22.13
N LEU A 235 8.92 2.11 -20.82
CA LEU A 235 10.01 1.83 -19.90
C LEU A 235 11.06 2.95 -19.76
N SER A 236 10.61 4.02 -19.08
CA SER A 236 11.43 4.82 -18.18
C SER A 236 10.60 5.12 -16.94
N ALA A 237 10.80 4.36 -15.87
CA ALA A 237 10.22 4.63 -14.55
C ALA A 237 10.67 6.00 -13.99
N LYS A 238 11.78 6.54 -14.51
CA LYS A 238 12.28 7.89 -14.19
C LYS A 238 11.37 9.02 -14.70
N ALA A 239 10.46 8.73 -15.64
CA ALA A 239 9.50 9.70 -16.14
C ALA A 239 8.18 9.71 -15.35
N ALA A 240 7.84 8.61 -14.67
CA ALA A 240 6.62 8.51 -13.85
C ALA A 240 6.72 9.36 -12.56
N SER A 241 7.94 9.63 -12.07
CA SER A 241 8.15 10.52 -10.92
C SER A 241 7.98 12.01 -11.25
N ALA A 242 7.98 12.38 -12.53
CA ALA A 242 8.13 13.77 -12.95
C ALA A 242 6.84 14.49 -13.40
N SER A 243 5.71 13.80 -13.61
CA SER A 243 4.58 14.43 -14.33
C SER A 243 3.19 14.45 -13.67
N GLU A 244 2.98 13.88 -12.49
CA GLU A 244 1.65 13.95 -11.84
C GLU A 244 1.81 14.21 -10.34
N GLY A 245 1.09 15.20 -9.79
CA GLY A 245 1.31 15.75 -8.45
C GLY A 245 1.30 14.74 -7.29
N GLY A 246 0.74 13.54 -7.47
CA GLY A 246 0.80 12.46 -6.47
C GLY A 246 2.10 11.65 -6.45
N ALA A 247 2.90 11.67 -7.52
CA ALA A 247 4.17 10.95 -7.59
C ALA A 247 5.21 11.50 -6.61
N ALA A 248 5.23 12.82 -6.40
CA ALA A 248 6.16 13.48 -5.49
C ALA A 248 5.97 13.04 -4.03
N LEU A 249 4.72 12.84 -3.59
CA LEU A 249 4.46 12.35 -2.23
C LEU A 249 4.89 10.89 -2.06
N HIS A 250 4.60 10.01 -3.03
CA HIS A 250 5.07 8.63 -2.99
C HIS A 250 6.60 8.52 -3.10
N GLU A 251 7.26 9.41 -3.84
CA GLU A 251 8.72 9.50 -3.89
C GLU A 251 9.32 10.01 -2.57
N LEU A 252 8.70 11.01 -1.93
CA LEU A 252 9.12 11.56 -0.64
C LEU A 252 8.91 10.58 0.53
N ILE A 253 7.81 9.83 0.52
CA ILE A 253 7.52 8.83 1.55
C ILE A 253 8.39 7.57 1.32
N GLY A 254 8.78 7.30 0.07
CA GLY A 254 9.48 6.09 -0.35
C GLY A 254 8.61 4.84 -0.16
N PHE A 255 9.13 3.68 -0.59
CA PHE A 255 8.55 2.40 -0.17
C PHE A 255 8.88 2.21 1.33
N ARG A 256 7.97 2.65 2.20
CA ARG A 256 7.98 2.35 3.63
C ARG A 256 6.83 1.42 3.94
N GLY A 257 6.87 0.24 3.32
CA GLY A 257 6.11 -0.94 3.73
C GLY A 257 6.79 -1.65 4.87
#